data_AF-A0A2E0R058-F1
#
_entry.id   AF-A0A2E0R058-F1
#
_cell.length_a   1.000
_cell.length_b   1.000
_cell.length_c   1.000
_cell.angle_alpha   90.00
_cell.angle_beta   90.00
_cell.angle_gamma   90.00
#
_symmetry.space_group_name_H-M   'P 1'
#
loop_
_entity.id
_entity.type
_entity.pdbx_description
1 polymer ?
#
loop_
_entity_poly.entity_id
_entity_poly.type
_entity_poly.pdbx_seq_one_letter_code
_entity_poly.pdbx_strand_id
1 'polypeptide(L)'
;MNDLTKKSLWVIPVVAGVLLTASATGSLYDAGNLRHGNNVFAIERSAYGRLLARLSETTIDRVWHLGVEQIVPHNIPGHSDSHAGDTGHEHCDHDHGVCEHDDGHDEHVAKGPRKSPIEATKAWFDEMRVVKYTRTNPYAISERHSQMVKREIEEMLLKSYRMDPTHYGAYNSYHLFLTTYDFGGNDKKREHARLIAERTIAEVFKEKEDPEPWLTAASAAMNLFLLDTEKFTVEDKPIPSDILKLHQSRVGYCLAQFDQLQKQSEKLGIWENLSTERQIEITQRQRFAERTFVQFEAMIARADAAKSANDEGEVATSNGDEADN
;
A
#
# COMPACT_ATOMS: atom_id res chain seq x y z
N MET A 1 -3.85 3.78 -73.74
CA MET A 1 -3.07 2.94 -72.79
C MET A 1 -1.95 3.82 -72.24
N ASN A 2 -1.76 4.11 -70.95
CA ASN A 2 -2.39 3.72 -69.69
C ASN A 2 -2.08 4.84 -68.68
N ASP A 3 -3.01 5.76 -68.46
CA ASP A 3 -2.89 6.79 -67.39
C ASP A 3 -3.80 6.47 -66.19
N LEU A 4 -4.62 5.43 -66.32
CA LEU A 4 -5.50 4.89 -65.27
C LEU A 4 -4.78 3.93 -64.31
N THR A 5 -3.62 3.38 -64.67
CA THR A 5 -2.89 2.41 -63.82
C THR A 5 -1.97 3.07 -62.78
N LYS A 6 -1.62 4.35 -62.93
CA LYS A 6 -0.76 5.06 -61.97
C LYS A 6 -1.53 5.64 -60.77
N LYS A 7 -2.83 5.90 -60.92
CA LYS A 7 -3.67 6.46 -59.84
C LYS A 7 -4.21 5.41 -58.87
N SER A 8 -4.18 4.12 -59.22
CA SER A 8 -4.67 3.05 -58.32
C SER A 8 -3.58 2.45 -57.41
N LEU A 9 -2.30 2.73 -57.66
CA LEU A 9 -1.20 2.11 -56.90
C LEU A 9 -1.11 2.64 -55.45
N TRP A 10 -1.58 3.86 -55.20
CA TRP A 10 -1.58 4.48 -53.86
C TRP A 10 -2.75 4.04 -52.97
N VAL A 11 -3.80 3.45 -53.57
CA VAL A 11 -4.97 2.97 -52.81
C VAL A 11 -4.62 1.72 -52.01
N ILE A 12 -3.74 0.86 -52.55
CA ILE A 12 -3.33 -0.40 -51.93
C ILE A 12 -2.64 -0.19 -50.57
N PRO A 13 -1.60 0.66 -50.41
CA PRO A 13 -0.97 0.89 -49.12
C PRO A 13 -1.90 1.59 -48.12
N VAL A 14 -2.81 2.45 -48.58
CA VAL A 14 -3.79 3.13 -47.70
C VAL A 14 -4.79 2.11 -47.16
N VAL A 15 -5.35 1.25 -48.00
CA VAL A 15 -6.29 0.20 -47.58
C VAL A 15 -5.60 -0.82 -46.68
N ALA A 16 -4.36 -1.21 -47.00
CA ALA A 16 -3.56 -2.09 -46.14
C ALA A 16 -3.26 -1.45 -44.77
N GLY A 17 -2.94 -0.15 -44.74
CA GLY A 17 -2.74 0.59 -43.49
C GLY A 17 -4.01 0.66 -42.64
N VAL A 18 -5.16 0.95 -43.25
CA VAL A 18 -6.46 0.97 -42.55
C VAL A 18 -6.82 -0.41 -42.00
N LEU A 19 -6.62 -1.49 -42.78
CA LEU A 19 -6.88 -2.85 -42.33
C LEU A 19 -5.94 -3.29 -41.20
N LEU A 20 -4.65 -2.95 -41.28
CA LEU A 20 -3.69 -3.20 -40.19
C LEU A 20 -4.09 -2.47 -38.92
N THR A 21 -4.48 -1.19 -39.03
CA THR A 21 -4.89 -0.39 -37.88
C THR A 21 -6.20 -0.92 -37.28
N ALA A 22 -7.16 -1.34 -38.11
CA ALA A 22 -8.42 -1.94 -37.69
C ALA A 22 -8.22 -3.31 -37.00
N SER A 23 -7.31 -4.14 -37.50
CA SER A 23 -6.98 -5.44 -36.88
C SER A 23 -6.26 -5.27 -35.54
N ALA A 24 -5.31 -4.32 -35.46
CA ALA A 24 -4.62 -4.00 -34.21
C ALA A 24 -5.59 -3.43 -33.17
N THR A 25 -6.47 -2.51 -33.56
CA THR A 25 -7.50 -1.95 -32.67
C THR A 25 -8.55 -2.98 -32.27
N GLY A 26 -8.95 -3.90 -33.16
CA GLY A 26 -9.82 -5.03 -32.82
C GLY A 26 -9.21 -5.93 -31.75
N SER A 27 -7.93 -6.28 -31.88
CA SER A 27 -7.23 -7.10 -30.86
C SER A 27 -7.11 -6.38 -29.51
N LEU A 28 -6.97 -5.05 -29.52
CA LEU A 28 -6.94 -4.22 -28.30
C LEU A 28 -8.33 -4.07 -27.66
N TYR A 29 -9.39 -4.16 -28.47
CA TYR A 29 -10.77 -4.12 -28.00
C TYR A 29 -11.17 -5.44 -27.32
N ASP A 30 -10.85 -6.58 -27.95
CA ASP A 30 -11.10 -7.91 -27.39
C ASP A 30 -10.27 -8.18 -26.12
N ALA A 31 -9.09 -7.55 -25.99
CA ALA A 31 -8.27 -7.60 -24.78
C ALA A 31 -8.81 -6.74 -23.62
N GLY A 32 -9.92 -6.01 -23.80
CA GLY A 32 -10.49 -5.13 -22.77
C GLY A 32 -9.68 -3.86 -22.48
N ASN A 33 -8.64 -3.57 -23.28
CA ASN A 33 -7.73 -2.43 -23.10
C ASN A 33 -8.26 -1.11 -23.68
N LEU A 34 -9.39 -1.13 -24.41
CA LEU A 34 -10.05 0.05 -24.98
C LEU A 34 -11.35 0.45 -24.25
N ARG A 35 -11.51 0.06 -22.98
CA ARG A 35 -12.42 0.83 -22.12
C ARG A 35 -11.87 2.26 -22.05
N HIS A 36 -12.67 3.25 -22.44
CA HIS A 36 -12.39 4.69 -22.37
C HIS A 36 -12.01 5.11 -20.93
N GLY A 37 -10.80 4.77 -20.49
CA GLY A 37 -10.07 5.45 -19.45
C GLY A 37 -9.16 6.47 -20.12
N ASN A 38 -8.85 7.56 -19.43
CA ASN A 38 -7.91 8.60 -19.88
C ASN A 38 -6.46 8.09 -19.94
N ASN A 39 -6.21 6.89 -20.48
CA ASN A 39 -4.90 6.27 -20.63
C ASN A 39 -4.33 6.52 -22.04
N VAL A 40 -4.30 7.79 -22.45
CA VAL A 40 -3.93 8.22 -23.81
C VAL A 40 -2.53 7.74 -24.24
N PHE A 41 -1.64 7.53 -23.27
CA PHE A 41 -0.26 7.09 -23.49
C PHE A 41 0.00 5.62 -23.15
N ALA A 42 -1.05 4.83 -22.86
CA ALA A 42 -0.91 3.44 -22.39
C ALA A 42 0.04 3.30 -21.18
N ILE A 43 0.13 4.33 -20.33
CA ILE A 43 1.00 4.34 -19.15
C ILE A 43 0.46 3.38 -18.09
N GLU A 44 -0.85 3.35 -17.87
CA GLU A 44 -1.43 2.43 -16.88
C GLU A 44 -1.10 0.98 -17.26
N ARG A 45 -0.61 0.21 -16.28
CA ARG A 45 -0.22 -1.20 -16.41
C ARG A 45 0.99 -1.48 -17.32
N SER A 46 1.64 -0.45 -17.87
CA SER A 46 2.92 -0.58 -18.55
C SER A 46 4.08 -0.69 -17.57
N ALA A 47 5.27 -1.09 -18.04
CA ALA A 47 6.49 -1.06 -17.23
C ALA A 47 6.77 0.34 -16.63
N TYR A 48 6.49 1.41 -17.38
CA TYR A 48 6.59 2.79 -16.88
C TYR A 48 5.54 3.08 -15.82
N GLY A 49 4.31 2.59 -15.99
CA GLY A 49 3.27 2.65 -14.97
C GLY A 49 3.70 1.99 -13.68
N ARG A 50 4.23 0.76 -13.75
CA ARG A 50 4.76 0.03 -12.57
C ARG A 50 5.87 0.80 -11.86
N LEU A 51 6.81 1.38 -12.61
CA LEU A 51 7.84 2.23 -12.03
C LEU A 51 7.26 3.47 -11.33
N LEU A 52 6.31 4.16 -11.96
CA LEU A 52 5.66 5.34 -11.39
C LEU A 52 4.83 5.00 -10.15
N ALA A 53 4.12 3.88 -10.15
CA ALA A 53 3.38 3.37 -9.00
C ALA A 53 4.33 3.14 -7.82
N ARG A 54 5.46 2.48 -8.06
CA ARG A 54 6.47 2.23 -7.04
C ARG A 54 7.12 3.51 -6.50
N LEU A 55 7.44 4.46 -7.37
CA LEU A 55 7.96 5.77 -6.95
C LEU A 55 6.96 6.57 -6.10
N SER A 56 5.66 6.36 -6.34
CA SER A 56 4.61 7.03 -5.56
C SER A 56 4.46 6.49 -4.13
N GLU A 57 4.99 5.32 -3.79
CA GLU A 57 4.89 4.70 -2.45
C GLU A 57 5.42 5.63 -1.35
N THR A 58 6.56 6.28 -1.58
CA THR A 58 7.14 7.26 -0.64
C THR A 58 6.26 8.51 -0.45
N THR A 59 5.49 8.86 -1.48
CA THR A 59 4.58 10.01 -1.44
C THR A 59 3.28 9.63 -0.73
N ILE A 60 2.86 8.37 -0.87
CA ILE A 60 1.71 7.77 -0.21
C ILE A 60 1.97 7.60 1.29
N ASP A 61 3.13 7.09 1.69
CA ASP A 61 3.53 6.95 3.10
C ASP A 61 3.55 8.30 3.85
N ARG A 62 4.11 9.33 3.20
CA ARG A 62 4.08 10.73 3.69
C ARG A 62 2.66 11.23 3.95
N VAL A 63 1.76 10.88 3.05
CA VAL A 63 0.35 11.28 3.03
C VAL A 63 -0.46 10.49 4.06
N TRP A 64 -0.11 9.22 4.27
CA TRP A 64 -0.74 8.28 5.18
C TRP A 64 -0.58 8.70 6.64
N HIS A 65 0.59 9.23 6.97
CA HIS A 65 0.88 9.82 8.27
C HIS A 65 0.26 11.23 8.45
N LEU A 66 -0.71 11.65 7.63
CA LEU A 66 -1.27 13.02 7.58
C LEU A 66 -0.22 14.10 7.30
N GLY A 67 0.98 13.71 6.87
CA GLY A 67 2.17 14.49 7.16
C GLY A 67 2.25 14.77 8.66
N VAL A 68 2.67 13.81 9.49
CA VAL A 68 3.07 14.12 10.86
C VAL A 68 4.09 15.24 10.70
N GLU A 69 3.69 16.41 11.17
CA GLU A 69 4.28 17.72 10.96
C GLU A 69 5.67 17.85 11.61
N GLN A 70 6.38 16.73 11.83
CA GLN A 70 7.66 16.68 12.52
C GLN A 70 8.45 15.37 12.40
N ILE A 71 8.15 14.44 11.48
CA ILE A 71 9.08 13.32 11.23
C ILE A 71 9.97 13.70 10.07
N VAL A 72 10.98 14.51 10.38
CA VAL A 72 12.27 14.42 9.68
C VAL A 72 12.62 12.92 9.70
N PRO A 73 12.79 12.23 8.56
CA PRO A 73 13.19 10.83 8.55
C PRO A 73 14.35 10.66 9.53
N HIS A 74 14.32 9.67 10.42
CA HIS A 74 15.34 9.47 11.48
C HIS A 74 16.79 9.34 10.94
N ASN A 75 16.96 9.34 9.62
CA ASN A 75 18.22 9.28 8.89
C ASN A 75 18.69 10.65 8.37
N ILE A 76 17.92 11.72 8.59
CA ILE A 76 18.39 13.10 8.37
C ILE A 76 18.82 13.62 9.75
N PRO A 77 20.08 14.01 9.95
CA PRO A 77 20.50 14.67 11.18
C PRO A 77 19.81 16.04 11.26
N GLY A 78 18.62 16.06 11.85
CA GLY A 78 17.96 17.29 12.26
C GLY A 78 18.62 17.79 13.52
N HIS A 79 18.96 19.07 13.58
CA HIS A 79 19.21 19.77 14.84
C HIS A 79 17.91 19.80 15.64
N SER A 80 17.64 18.73 16.37
CA SER A 80 16.63 18.66 17.41
C SER A 80 17.31 18.91 18.76
N ASP A 81 17.82 20.12 18.98
CA ASP A 81 18.29 20.58 20.30
C ASP A 81 18.08 22.09 20.41
N SER A 82 16.85 22.50 20.70
CA SER A 82 16.59 23.82 21.33
C SER A 82 15.26 23.88 22.11
N HIS A 83 14.68 22.74 22.49
CA HIS A 83 13.56 22.68 23.41
C HIS A 83 13.73 21.52 24.41
N ALA A 84 14.66 21.67 25.33
CA ALA A 84 14.66 20.94 26.58
C ALA A 84 15.27 21.85 27.66
N GLY A 85 14.41 22.42 28.49
CA GLY A 85 14.86 23.29 29.57
C GLY A 85 13.73 23.98 30.31
N ASP A 86 12.63 23.28 30.63
CA ASP A 86 12.01 23.53 31.93
C ASP A 86 11.14 22.34 32.36
N THR A 87 11.18 22.06 33.66
CA THR A 87 10.44 21.06 34.45
C THR A 87 10.93 19.60 34.40
N GLY A 88 11.84 19.30 35.32
CA GLY A 88 12.21 17.93 35.69
C GLY A 88 13.19 17.89 36.85
N HIS A 89 12.65 17.93 38.07
CA HIS A 89 13.35 17.77 39.34
C HIS A 89 14.33 16.58 39.38
N GLU A 90 15.62 16.84 39.61
CA GLU A 90 16.50 15.94 40.35
C GLU A 90 17.37 16.74 41.33
N HIS A 91 17.42 16.22 42.55
CA HIS A 91 18.08 16.79 43.71
C HIS A 91 19.60 16.85 43.53
N CYS A 92 20.19 18.03 43.73
CA CYS A 92 21.53 18.17 44.27
C CYS A 92 21.57 19.44 45.13
N ASP A 93 21.67 19.22 46.43
CA ASP A 93 22.20 20.19 47.39
C ASP A 93 23.49 20.80 46.85
N HIS A 94 23.64 22.13 46.93
CA HIS A 94 24.83 22.82 47.48
C HIS A 94 24.72 24.34 47.28
N ASP A 95 24.45 25.00 48.41
CA ASP A 95 25.01 26.26 48.92
C ASP A 95 25.22 27.46 47.97
N HIS A 96 24.51 28.54 48.29
CA HIS A 96 24.60 29.83 47.63
C HIS A 96 25.85 30.60 48.10
N GLY A 97 26.92 30.51 47.31
CA GLY A 97 28.08 31.40 47.39
C GLY A 97 28.03 32.48 46.33
N VAL A 98 27.83 33.72 46.78
CA VAL A 98 28.05 35.02 46.09
C VAL A 98 29.25 35.00 45.14
N CYS A 99 29.12 35.57 43.93
CA CYS A 99 30.15 36.39 43.27
C CYS A 99 29.63 37.09 41.99
N GLU A 100 29.65 38.42 42.03
CA GLU A 100 29.51 39.40 40.94
C GLU A 100 30.79 39.51 40.08
N HIS A 101 30.61 39.97 38.82
CA HIS A 101 31.61 40.51 37.86
C HIS A 101 32.74 39.52 37.43
N ASP A 102 33.36 39.55 36.25
CA ASP A 102 33.70 40.63 35.33
C ASP A 102 34.21 40.03 34.00
N ASP A 103 34.03 40.79 32.92
CA ASP A 103 34.82 40.91 31.70
C ASP A 103 35.62 39.74 31.07
N GLY A 104 35.24 39.46 29.82
CA GLY A 104 36.15 39.66 28.70
C GLY A 104 37.03 38.49 28.27
N HIS A 105 36.61 37.76 27.23
CA HIS A 105 37.55 37.18 26.29
C HIS A 105 36.99 37.17 24.86
N ASP A 106 37.65 37.98 24.02
CA ASP A 106 37.69 37.83 22.57
C ASP A 106 38.14 36.41 22.22
N GLU A 107 37.25 35.61 21.63
CA GLU A 107 37.65 34.42 20.89
C GLU A 107 37.35 34.60 19.40
N HIS A 108 38.45 34.63 18.65
CA HIS A 108 38.51 34.50 17.21
C HIS A 108 37.66 33.32 16.74
N VAL A 109 36.50 33.60 16.15
CA VAL A 109 35.71 32.60 15.42
C VAL A 109 36.55 32.10 14.23
N ALA A 110 37.25 30.99 14.46
CA ALA A 110 37.91 30.24 13.41
C ALA A 110 36.85 29.88 12.36
N LYS A 111 37.00 30.43 11.15
CA LYS A 111 36.18 30.05 9.99
C LYS A 111 36.36 28.53 9.79
N GLY A 112 35.34 27.78 10.18
CA GLY A 112 35.31 26.32 10.04
C GLY A 112 35.58 25.88 8.60
N PRO A 113 35.98 24.61 8.40
CA PRO A 113 36.37 24.09 7.10
C PRO A 113 35.27 24.33 6.06
N ARG A 114 35.65 24.93 4.91
CA ARG A 114 34.75 25.14 3.77
C ARG A 114 34.25 23.77 3.29
N LYS A 115 32.96 23.51 3.48
CA LYS A 115 32.27 22.30 2.98
C LYS A 115 32.52 22.17 1.47
N SER A 116 32.77 20.96 1.00
CA SER A 116 32.92 20.69 -0.44
C SER A 116 31.63 21.02 -1.19
N PRO A 117 31.66 21.32 -2.50
CA PRO A 117 30.46 21.61 -3.29
C PRO A 117 29.39 20.50 -3.23
N ILE A 118 29.83 19.24 -3.15
CA ILE A 118 28.97 18.07 -3.03
C ILE A 118 28.28 18.05 -1.66
N GLU A 119 29.01 18.31 -0.58
CA GLU A 119 28.43 18.42 0.77
C GLU A 119 27.49 19.61 0.91
N ALA A 120 27.80 20.74 0.27
CA ALA A 120 26.92 21.91 0.24
C ALA A 120 25.61 21.60 -0.50
N THR A 121 25.69 20.87 -1.61
CA THR A 121 24.49 20.45 -2.37
C THR A 121 23.66 19.43 -1.60
N LYS A 122 24.31 18.46 -0.95
CA LYS A 122 23.62 17.51 -0.06
C LYS A 122 22.91 18.23 1.09
N ALA A 123 23.61 19.14 1.77
CA ALA A 123 23.05 19.94 2.85
C ALA A 123 21.85 20.79 2.38
N TRP A 124 21.93 21.38 1.18
CA TRP A 124 20.82 22.12 0.58
C TRP A 124 19.62 21.22 0.26
N PHE A 125 19.84 20.02 -0.27
CA PHE A 125 18.75 19.04 -0.49
C PHE A 125 18.11 18.60 0.82
N ASP A 126 18.92 18.37 1.86
CA ASP A 126 18.41 18.03 3.19
C ASP A 126 17.64 19.19 3.82
N GLU A 127 18.08 20.44 3.64
CA GLU A 127 17.36 21.64 4.07
C GLU A 127 16.03 21.81 3.31
N MET A 128 16.03 21.66 1.98
CA MET A 128 14.81 21.67 1.18
C MET A 128 13.83 20.58 1.60
N ARG A 129 14.34 19.41 1.95
CA ARG A 129 13.52 18.34 2.53
C ARG A 129 12.91 18.82 3.83
N VAL A 130 13.70 19.32 4.78
CA VAL A 130 13.19 19.85 6.05
C VAL A 130 12.12 20.93 5.83
N VAL A 131 12.38 21.94 5.00
CA VAL A 131 11.42 23.02 4.70
C VAL A 131 10.11 22.47 4.13
N LYS A 132 10.18 21.45 3.26
CA LYS A 132 8.97 20.77 2.74
C LYS A 132 8.18 20.06 3.86
N TYR A 133 8.83 19.67 4.96
CA TYR A 133 8.21 19.04 6.13
C TYR A 133 7.90 20.03 7.26
N THR A 134 8.35 21.29 7.20
CA THR A 134 8.12 22.29 8.24
C THR A 134 6.81 23.03 8.00
N ARG A 135 5.90 22.98 8.98
CA ARG A 135 4.67 23.77 8.96
C ARG A 135 5.00 25.26 9.09
N THR A 136 4.58 26.04 8.10
CA THR A 136 4.75 27.51 8.08
C THR A 136 3.53 28.27 8.58
N ASN A 137 2.40 27.58 8.82
CA ASN A 137 1.15 28.19 9.29
C ASN A 137 0.98 27.98 10.80
N PRO A 138 0.79 29.02 11.62
CA PRO A 138 0.55 28.85 13.06
C PRO A 138 -0.80 28.21 13.39
N TYR A 139 -1.78 28.21 12.47
CA TYR A 139 -3.15 27.73 12.74
C TYR A 139 -3.37 26.26 12.38
N ALA A 140 -4.17 25.57 13.19
CA ALA A 140 -4.59 24.19 12.93
C ALA A 140 -5.32 24.05 11.58
N ILE A 141 -5.22 22.87 10.97
CA ILE A 141 -5.89 22.54 9.71
C ILE A 141 -7.41 22.66 9.90
N SER A 142 -8.05 23.54 9.12
CA SER A 142 -9.51 23.64 9.09
C SER A 142 -10.14 22.37 8.51
N GLU A 143 -11.40 22.08 8.86
CA GLU A 143 -12.12 20.91 8.35
C GLU A 143 -12.17 20.88 6.81
N ARG A 144 -12.44 22.03 6.17
CA ARG A 144 -12.44 22.15 4.70
C ARG A 144 -11.07 21.83 4.09
N HIS A 145 -10.00 22.28 4.73
CA HIS A 145 -8.65 21.96 4.28
C HIS A 145 -8.34 20.47 4.45
N SER A 146 -8.74 19.86 5.56
CA SER A 146 -8.62 18.41 5.78
C SER A 146 -9.37 17.61 4.70
N GLN A 147 -10.60 18.01 4.35
CA GLN A 147 -11.38 17.35 3.29
C GLN A 147 -10.70 17.47 1.92
N MET A 148 -10.14 18.65 1.59
CA MET A 148 -9.38 18.86 0.36
C MET A 148 -8.15 17.95 0.31
N VAL A 149 -7.37 17.90 1.39
CA VAL A 149 -6.20 17.03 1.51
C VAL A 149 -6.59 15.56 1.33
N LYS A 150 -7.63 15.08 2.02
CA LYS A 150 -8.13 13.70 1.85
C LYS A 150 -8.50 13.39 0.40
N ARG A 151 -9.12 14.32 -0.33
CA ARG A 151 -9.47 14.14 -1.74
C ARG A 151 -8.23 14.02 -2.64
N GLU A 152 -7.22 14.87 -2.43
CA GLU A 152 -5.97 14.81 -3.21
C GLU A 152 -5.21 13.49 -2.94
N ILE A 153 -5.22 13.05 -1.68
CA ILE A 153 -4.67 11.77 -1.26
C ILE A 153 -5.37 10.61 -1.98
N GLU A 154 -6.69 10.59 -1.95
CA GLU A 154 -7.49 9.56 -2.62
C GLU A 154 -7.19 9.49 -4.12
N GLU A 155 -7.11 10.64 -4.79
CA GLU A 155 -6.80 10.72 -6.22
C GLU A 155 -5.40 10.18 -6.53
N MET A 156 -4.41 10.53 -5.71
CA MET A 156 -3.04 10.04 -5.87
C MET A 156 -2.95 8.52 -5.66
N LEU A 157 -3.60 8.00 -4.61
CA LEU A 157 -3.66 6.58 -4.31
C LEU A 157 -4.34 5.80 -5.44
N LEU A 158 -5.50 6.27 -5.89
CA LEU A 158 -6.23 5.67 -7.00
C LEU A 158 -5.40 5.67 -8.28
N LYS A 159 -4.68 6.77 -8.56
CA LYS A 159 -3.80 6.86 -9.74
C LYS A 159 -2.65 5.86 -9.63
N SER A 160 -2.01 5.75 -8.48
CA SER A 160 -0.95 4.77 -8.23
C SER A 160 -1.44 3.33 -8.42
N TYR A 161 -2.59 3.00 -7.83
CA TYR A 161 -3.23 1.70 -8.01
C TYR A 161 -3.60 1.42 -9.47
N ARG A 162 -4.09 2.41 -10.23
CA ARG A 162 -4.38 2.23 -11.66
C ARG A 162 -3.12 1.98 -12.48
N MET A 163 -2.01 2.63 -12.12
CA MET A 163 -0.73 2.42 -12.77
C MET A 163 -0.21 1.00 -12.57
N ASP A 164 -0.33 0.44 -11.37
CA ASP A 164 0.01 -0.95 -11.08
C ASP A 164 -0.92 -1.56 -10.01
N PRO A 165 -1.98 -2.26 -10.42
CA PRO A 165 -2.87 -2.94 -9.49
C PRO A 165 -2.21 -4.09 -8.73
N THR A 166 -1.09 -4.61 -9.24
CA THR A 166 -0.39 -5.78 -8.69
C THR A 166 0.67 -5.39 -7.65
N HIS A 167 0.96 -4.09 -7.52
CA HIS A 167 1.92 -3.57 -6.56
C HIS A 167 1.37 -3.58 -5.14
N TYR A 168 2.09 -4.24 -4.22
CA TYR A 168 1.67 -4.43 -2.83
C TYR A 168 1.36 -3.13 -2.09
N GLY A 169 2.29 -2.16 -2.11
CA GLY A 169 2.13 -0.86 -1.44
C GLY A 169 0.95 -0.06 -1.98
N ALA A 170 0.92 0.21 -3.29
CA ALA A 170 -0.17 0.93 -3.95
C ALA A 170 -1.57 0.33 -3.67
N TYR A 171 -1.73 -0.99 -3.79
CA TYR A 171 -2.98 -1.66 -3.45
C TYR A 171 -3.35 -1.50 -1.98
N ASN A 172 -2.45 -1.87 -1.06
CA ASN A 172 -2.77 -1.88 0.37
C ASN A 172 -3.04 -0.49 0.92
N SER A 173 -2.27 0.52 0.51
CA SER A 173 -2.52 1.91 0.92
C SER A 173 -3.87 2.43 0.40
N TYR A 174 -4.23 2.10 -0.86
CA TYR A 174 -5.52 2.53 -1.39
C TYR A 174 -6.68 1.79 -0.72
N HIS A 175 -6.57 0.48 -0.53
CA HIS A 175 -7.56 -0.31 0.19
C HIS A 175 -7.78 0.24 1.61
N LEU A 176 -6.70 0.47 2.34
CA LEU A 176 -6.76 0.99 3.72
C LEU A 176 -7.38 2.39 3.77
N PHE A 177 -7.12 3.25 2.78
CA PHE A 177 -7.76 4.57 2.67
C PHE A 177 -9.28 4.45 2.56
N LEU A 178 -9.77 3.49 1.78
CA LEU A 178 -11.18 3.29 1.54
C LEU A 178 -11.91 2.70 2.75
N THR A 179 -11.22 1.91 3.57
CA THR A 179 -11.82 1.20 4.71
C THR A 179 -11.70 1.92 6.05
N THR A 180 -10.78 2.89 6.18
CA THR A 180 -10.54 3.59 7.45
C THR A 180 -11.50 4.76 7.64
N TYR A 181 -12.22 4.78 8.76
CA TYR A 181 -13.22 5.81 9.05
C TYR A 181 -12.63 7.23 9.10
N ASP A 182 -11.45 7.39 9.70
CA ASP A 182 -10.77 8.69 9.81
C ASP A 182 -10.44 9.32 8.45
N PHE A 183 -10.32 8.52 7.39
CA PHE A 183 -10.10 8.97 6.02
C PHE A 183 -11.41 9.13 5.21
N GLY A 184 -12.56 9.09 5.89
CA GLY A 184 -13.88 9.19 5.26
C GLY A 184 -14.39 7.87 4.71
N GLY A 185 -13.90 6.74 5.24
CA GLY A 185 -14.44 5.41 4.98
C GLY A 185 -15.93 5.36 5.34
N ASN A 186 -16.75 4.86 4.41
CA ASN A 186 -18.18 4.67 4.56
C ASN A 186 -18.60 3.44 3.75
N ASP A 187 -19.83 2.96 3.90
CA ASP A 187 -20.29 1.72 3.27
C ASP A 187 -20.06 1.69 1.75
N LYS A 188 -20.23 2.83 1.06
CA LYS A 188 -19.96 2.93 -0.39
C LYS A 188 -18.47 2.77 -0.70
N LYS A 189 -17.58 3.39 0.09
CA LYS A 189 -16.13 3.24 -0.08
C LYS A 189 -15.66 1.83 0.30
N ARG A 190 -16.29 1.20 1.29
CA ARG A 190 -15.99 -0.19 1.68
C ARG A 190 -16.40 -1.18 0.60
N GLU A 191 -17.56 -0.98 -0.02
CA GLU A 191 -17.94 -1.77 -1.19
C GLU A 191 -16.98 -1.52 -2.37
N HIS A 192 -16.51 -0.29 -2.53
CA HIS A 192 -15.44 -0.02 -3.49
C HIS A 192 -14.13 -0.76 -3.15
N ALA A 193 -13.73 -0.81 -1.87
CA ALA A 193 -12.56 -1.54 -1.42
C ALA A 193 -12.65 -3.04 -1.74
N ARG A 194 -13.83 -3.64 -1.56
CA ARG A 194 -14.14 -5.01 -1.97
C ARG A 194 -13.93 -5.22 -3.47
N LEU A 195 -14.49 -4.35 -4.31
CA LEU A 195 -14.31 -4.41 -5.76
C LEU A 195 -12.84 -4.28 -6.18
N ILE A 196 -12.09 -3.43 -5.49
CA ILE A 196 -10.66 -3.22 -5.74
C ILE A 196 -9.85 -4.46 -5.34
N ALA A 197 -10.16 -5.10 -4.21
CA ALA A 197 -9.52 -6.34 -3.78
C ALA A 197 -9.79 -7.50 -4.76
N GLU A 198 -11.05 -7.71 -5.15
CA GLU A 198 -11.42 -8.72 -6.14
C GLU A 198 -10.72 -8.49 -7.49
N ARG A 199 -10.70 -7.24 -7.97
CA ARG A 199 -10.03 -6.87 -9.21
C ARG A 199 -8.52 -7.08 -9.14
N THR A 200 -7.91 -6.79 -7.98
CA THR A 200 -6.47 -6.98 -7.76
C THR A 200 -6.12 -8.46 -7.88
N ILE A 201 -6.88 -9.33 -7.21
CA ILE A 201 -6.68 -10.78 -7.28
C ILE A 201 -6.82 -11.28 -8.73
N ALA A 202 -7.86 -10.84 -9.43
CA ALA A 202 -8.08 -11.20 -10.84
C ALA A 202 -6.97 -10.71 -11.78
N GLU A 203 -6.35 -9.56 -11.48
CA GLU A 203 -5.21 -9.06 -12.26
C GLU A 203 -3.94 -9.85 -11.98
N VAL A 204 -3.66 -10.16 -10.71
CA VAL A 204 -2.50 -10.97 -10.31
C VAL A 204 -2.58 -12.38 -10.89
N PHE A 205 -3.77 -12.97 -11.06
CA PHE A 205 -3.91 -14.31 -11.65
C PHE A 205 -3.43 -14.41 -13.11
N LYS A 206 -3.11 -13.28 -13.74
CA LYS A 206 -2.49 -13.23 -15.08
C LYS A 206 -0.95 -13.27 -15.00
N GLU A 207 -0.37 -13.04 -13.82
CA GLU A 207 1.08 -13.03 -13.58
C GLU A 207 1.63 -14.46 -13.58
N LYS A 208 2.81 -14.63 -14.20
CA LYS A 208 3.44 -15.94 -14.41
C LYS A 208 4.94 -15.94 -14.15
N GLU A 209 5.54 -14.78 -13.96
CA GLU A 209 6.99 -14.63 -13.88
C GLU A 209 7.41 -14.03 -12.54
N ASP A 210 6.78 -12.92 -12.15
CA ASP A 210 7.10 -12.24 -10.90
C ASP A 210 6.36 -12.90 -9.71
N PRO A 211 7.07 -13.40 -8.68
CA PRO A 211 6.42 -13.92 -7.49
C PRO A 211 5.68 -12.83 -6.71
N GLU A 212 6.17 -11.59 -6.67
CA GLU A 212 5.69 -10.57 -5.74
C GLU A 212 4.19 -10.22 -5.87
N PRO A 213 3.62 -10.05 -7.07
CA PRO A 213 2.18 -9.87 -7.25
C PRO A 213 1.30 -10.85 -6.47
N TRP A 214 1.76 -12.10 -6.26
CA TRP A 214 1.03 -13.09 -5.50
C TRP A 214 0.94 -12.78 -4.00
N LEU A 215 1.91 -12.06 -3.43
CA LEU A 215 1.78 -11.51 -2.07
C LEU A 215 0.74 -10.40 -2.01
N THR A 216 0.61 -9.59 -3.07
CA THR A 216 -0.46 -8.59 -3.18
C THR A 216 -1.84 -9.27 -3.24
N ALA A 217 -1.98 -10.36 -4.00
CA ALA A 217 -3.23 -11.13 -4.03
C ALA A 217 -3.54 -11.80 -2.68
N ALA A 218 -2.53 -12.33 -1.97
CA ALA A 218 -2.72 -12.87 -0.62
C ALA A 218 -3.21 -11.79 0.36
N SER A 219 -2.59 -10.61 0.32
CA SER A 219 -3.03 -9.44 1.11
C SER A 219 -4.46 -9.02 0.75
N ALA A 220 -4.80 -9.00 -0.54
CA ALA A 220 -6.14 -8.68 -1.00
C ALA A 220 -7.20 -9.69 -0.54
N ALA A 221 -6.86 -10.99 -0.52
CA ALA A 221 -7.74 -12.02 -0.01
C ALA A 221 -7.94 -11.89 1.52
N MET A 222 -6.90 -11.54 2.27
CA MET A 222 -7.02 -11.24 3.70
C MET A 222 -7.88 -10.01 3.97
N ASN A 223 -7.75 -8.98 3.14
CA ASN A 223 -8.58 -7.78 3.23
C ASN A 223 -10.07 -8.09 2.98
N LEU A 224 -10.37 -8.95 2.00
CA LEU A 224 -11.74 -9.44 1.77
C LEU A 224 -12.29 -10.22 2.96
N PHE A 225 -11.47 -11.07 3.57
CA PHE A 225 -11.82 -11.77 4.81
C PHE A 225 -12.24 -10.77 5.89
N LEU A 226 -11.41 -9.74 6.17
CA LEU A 226 -11.73 -8.72 7.17
C LEU A 226 -13.05 -7.99 6.88
N LEU A 227 -13.31 -7.66 5.61
CA LEU A 227 -14.57 -7.04 5.20
C LEU A 227 -15.79 -7.97 5.36
N ASP A 228 -15.63 -9.26 5.07
CA ASP A 228 -16.72 -10.25 5.17
C ASP A 228 -17.05 -10.63 6.60
N THR A 229 -16.04 -10.60 7.48
CA THR A 229 -16.20 -11.03 8.87
C THR A 229 -16.51 -9.91 9.83
N GLU A 230 -16.43 -8.64 9.42
CA GLU A 230 -16.61 -7.49 10.29
C GLU A 230 -17.89 -7.56 11.12
N LYS A 231 -19.03 -7.90 10.51
CA LYS A 231 -20.31 -7.98 11.23
C LYS A 231 -20.26 -8.97 12.40
N PHE A 232 -19.53 -10.08 12.27
CA PHE A 232 -19.38 -11.05 13.33
C PHE A 232 -18.48 -10.52 14.44
N THR A 233 -17.41 -9.81 14.07
CA THR A 233 -16.52 -9.15 15.04
C THR A 233 -17.22 -8.04 15.81
N VAL A 234 -18.03 -7.21 15.16
CA VAL A 234 -18.78 -6.10 15.78
C VAL A 234 -19.89 -6.62 16.70
N GLU A 235 -20.56 -7.70 16.30
CA GLU A 235 -21.64 -8.33 17.09
C GLU A 235 -21.12 -9.33 18.13
N ASP A 236 -19.79 -9.50 18.26
CA ASP A 236 -19.14 -10.51 19.11
C ASP A 236 -19.69 -11.94 18.89
N LYS A 237 -19.94 -12.28 17.63
CA LYS A 237 -20.43 -13.58 17.19
C LYS A 237 -19.31 -14.45 16.63
N PRO A 238 -19.38 -15.78 16.78
CA PRO A 238 -18.43 -16.67 16.14
C PRO A 238 -18.53 -16.54 14.62
N ILE A 239 -17.37 -16.44 13.95
CA ILE A 239 -17.30 -16.43 12.49
C ILE A 239 -17.64 -17.85 11.98
N PRO A 240 -18.57 -17.98 11.01
CA PRO A 240 -18.90 -19.27 10.41
C PRO A 240 -17.69 -19.98 9.80
N SER A 241 -17.60 -21.29 10.04
CA SER A 241 -16.48 -22.14 9.59
C SER A 241 -16.33 -22.20 8.07
N ASP A 242 -17.44 -22.15 7.33
CA ASP A 242 -17.48 -22.09 5.87
C ASP A 242 -16.81 -20.82 5.32
N ILE A 243 -17.06 -19.66 5.94
CA ILE A 243 -16.40 -18.39 5.58
C ILE A 243 -14.89 -18.49 5.85
N LEU A 244 -14.49 -19.06 6.98
CA LEU A 244 -13.08 -19.25 7.32
C LEU A 244 -12.37 -20.18 6.31
N LYS A 245 -12.97 -21.32 5.97
CA LYS A 245 -12.43 -22.29 5.01
C LYS A 245 -12.33 -21.71 3.59
N LEU A 246 -13.32 -20.91 3.18
CA LEU A 246 -13.29 -20.21 1.90
C LEU A 246 -12.08 -19.27 1.79
N HIS A 247 -11.90 -18.40 2.78
CA HIS A 247 -10.81 -17.42 2.79
C HIS A 247 -9.45 -18.07 3.02
N GLN A 248 -9.36 -19.09 3.88
CA GLN A 248 -8.15 -19.90 4.03
C GLN A 248 -7.73 -20.49 2.68
N SER A 249 -8.64 -21.13 1.95
CA SER A 249 -8.32 -21.74 0.65
C SER A 249 -7.80 -20.70 -0.36
N ARG A 250 -8.41 -19.51 -0.37
CA ARG A 250 -8.04 -18.42 -1.28
C ARG A 250 -6.66 -17.84 -0.96
N VAL A 251 -6.38 -17.55 0.32
CA VAL A 251 -5.07 -17.05 0.76
C VAL A 251 -3.99 -18.11 0.53
N GLY A 252 -4.28 -19.37 0.90
CA GLY A 252 -3.36 -20.49 0.73
C GLY A 252 -2.97 -20.73 -0.73
N TYR A 253 -3.93 -20.61 -1.66
CA TYR A 253 -3.63 -20.67 -3.09
C TYR A 253 -2.64 -19.59 -3.54
N CYS A 254 -2.83 -18.34 -3.09
CA CYS A 254 -1.95 -17.24 -3.46
C CYS A 254 -0.52 -17.45 -2.91
N LEU A 255 -0.39 -17.90 -1.66
CA LEU A 255 0.91 -18.20 -1.05
C LEU A 255 1.62 -19.37 -1.73
N ALA A 256 0.88 -20.41 -2.10
CA ALA A 256 1.45 -21.55 -2.83
C ALA A 256 1.99 -21.14 -4.22
N GLN A 257 1.30 -20.22 -4.92
CA GLN A 257 1.76 -19.67 -6.19
C GLN A 257 2.99 -18.78 -6.02
N PHE A 258 3.02 -17.94 -4.97
CA PHE A 258 4.23 -17.19 -4.59
C PHE A 258 5.43 -18.13 -4.42
N ASP A 259 5.30 -19.17 -3.59
CA ASP A 259 6.40 -20.12 -3.31
C ASP A 259 6.88 -20.83 -4.58
N GLN A 260 5.96 -21.17 -5.48
CA GLN A 260 6.29 -21.80 -6.75
C GLN A 260 7.14 -20.87 -7.62
N LEU A 261 6.71 -19.63 -7.82
CA LEU A 261 7.42 -18.65 -8.65
C LEU A 261 8.73 -18.19 -8.00
N GLN A 262 8.75 -18.05 -6.68
CA GLN A 262 9.95 -17.71 -5.93
C GLN A 262 11.05 -18.77 -6.13
N LYS A 263 10.71 -20.06 -5.98
CA LYS A 263 11.65 -21.17 -6.25
C LYS A 263 12.11 -21.21 -7.70
N GLN A 264 11.28 -20.78 -8.65
CA GLN A 264 11.69 -20.68 -10.06
C GLN A 264 12.65 -19.51 -10.27
N SER A 265 12.35 -18.35 -9.67
CA SER A 265 13.18 -17.15 -9.70
C SER A 265 14.59 -17.40 -9.15
N GLU A 266 14.69 -18.09 -8.01
CA GLU A 266 15.97 -18.52 -7.42
C GLU A 266 16.74 -19.47 -8.34
N LYS A 267 16.08 -20.47 -8.93
CA LYS A 267 16.74 -21.39 -9.88
C LYS A 267 17.28 -20.69 -11.12
N LEU A 268 16.63 -19.61 -11.55
CA LEU A 268 17.00 -18.85 -12.74
C LEU A 268 18.03 -17.74 -12.44
N GLY A 269 18.42 -17.54 -11.17
CA GLY A 269 19.32 -16.46 -10.77
C GLY A 269 18.66 -15.07 -10.79
N ILE A 270 17.32 -15.00 -10.93
CA ILE A 270 16.58 -13.72 -11.03
C ILE A 270 16.48 -13.07 -9.65
N TRP A 271 16.29 -13.88 -8.60
CA TRP A 271 16.18 -13.41 -7.23
C TRP A 271 17.45 -12.67 -6.77
N GLU A 272 18.61 -13.21 -7.11
CA GLU A 272 19.92 -12.67 -6.77
C GLU A 272 20.22 -11.34 -7.49
N ASN A 273 19.54 -11.06 -8.60
CA ASN A 273 19.64 -9.79 -9.32
C ASN A 273 18.82 -8.67 -8.66
N LEU A 274 17.94 -8.99 -7.70
CA LEU A 274 17.23 -7.98 -6.92
C LEU A 274 18.18 -7.34 -5.91
N SER A 275 17.97 -6.06 -5.61
CA SER A 275 18.70 -5.41 -4.51
C SER A 275 18.38 -6.07 -3.17
N THR A 276 19.33 -6.04 -2.24
CA THR A 276 19.16 -6.59 -0.89
C THR A 276 17.92 -6.02 -0.19
N GLU A 277 17.65 -4.73 -0.34
CA GLU A 277 16.48 -4.06 0.23
C GLU A 277 15.19 -4.66 -0.32
N ARG A 278 15.13 -4.94 -1.63
CA ARG A 278 13.96 -5.54 -2.25
C ARG A 278 13.75 -6.98 -1.80
N GLN A 279 14.81 -7.76 -1.68
CA GLN A 279 14.72 -9.13 -1.15
C GLN A 279 14.19 -9.12 0.30
N ILE A 280 14.68 -8.20 1.14
CA ILE A 280 14.21 -8.02 2.52
C ILE A 280 12.73 -7.65 2.55
N GLU A 281 12.31 -6.69 1.73
CA GLU A 281 10.92 -6.23 1.64
C GLU A 281 9.96 -7.37 1.26
N ILE A 282 10.28 -8.14 0.22
CA ILE A 282 9.48 -9.30 -0.21
C ILE A 282 9.43 -10.36 0.89
N THR A 283 10.58 -10.67 1.52
CA THR A 283 10.66 -11.64 2.62
C THR A 283 9.82 -11.22 3.82
N GLN A 284 9.82 -9.94 4.17
CA GLN A 284 9.00 -9.42 5.27
C GLN A 284 7.51 -9.55 4.98
N ARG A 285 7.08 -9.23 3.75
CA ARG A 285 5.69 -9.38 3.31
C ARG A 285 5.25 -10.83 3.31
N GLN A 286 6.09 -11.74 2.81
CA GLN A 286 5.84 -13.18 2.87
C GLN A 286 5.64 -13.64 4.32
N ARG A 287 6.58 -13.33 5.21
CA ARG A 287 6.50 -13.71 6.63
C ARG A 287 5.24 -13.18 7.31
N PHE A 288 4.85 -11.95 7.01
CA PHE A 288 3.61 -11.37 7.53
C PHE A 288 2.38 -12.15 7.05
N ALA A 289 2.33 -12.48 5.76
CA ALA A 289 1.23 -13.22 5.17
C ALA A 289 1.14 -14.66 5.72
N GLU A 290 2.27 -15.37 5.82
CA GLU A 290 2.32 -16.72 6.40
C GLU A 290 1.86 -16.76 7.87
N ARG A 291 2.35 -15.82 8.68
CA ARG A 291 1.94 -15.71 10.11
C ARG A 291 0.44 -15.49 10.26
N THR A 292 -0.13 -14.67 9.39
CA THR A 292 -1.57 -14.39 9.38
C THR A 292 -2.34 -15.61 8.87
N PHE A 293 -1.83 -16.30 7.86
CA PHE A 293 -2.44 -17.48 7.27
C PHE A 293 -2.58 -18.64 8.27
N VAL A 294 -1.56 -18.90 9.09
CA VAL A 294 -1.59 -19.95 10.12
C VAL A 294 -2.74 -19.75 11.13
N GLN A 295 -3.22 -18.51 11.33
CA GLN A 295 -4.33 -18.26 12.27
C GLN A 295 -5.65 -18.88 11.80
N PHE A 296 -5.84 -19.10 10.50
CA PHE A 296 -7.09 -19.68 9.98
C PHE A 296 -7.35 -21.07 10.56
N GLU A 297 -6.31 -21.91 10.73
CA GLU A 297 -6.48 -23.26 11.28
C GLU A 297 -7.05 -23.22 12.70
N ALA A 298 -6.49 -22.36 13.55
CA ALA A 298 -6.98 -22.18 14.91
C ALA A 298 -8.40 -21.61 14.95
N MET A 299 -8.73 -20.67 14.04
CA MET A 299 -10.08 -20.11 13.94
C MET A 299 -11.10 -21.16 13.50
N ILE A 300 -10.77 -21.98 12.51
CA ILE A 300 -11.62 -23.06 12.00
C ILE A 300 -11.87 -24.10 13.09
N ALA A 301 -10.82 -24.54 13.79
CA ALA A 301 -10.96 -25.51 14.87
C ALA A 301 -11.90 -25.01 15.97
N ARG A 302 -11.82 -23.72 16.34
CA ARG A 302 -12.75 -23.11 17.31
C ARG A 302 -14.18 -23.06 16.78
N ALA A 303 -14.38 -22.68 15.52
CA ALA A 303 -15.71 -22.60 14.91
C ALA A 303 -16.38 -23.99 14.80
N ASP A 304 -15.62 -25.02 14.39
CA ASP A 304 -16.11 -26.39 14.27
C ASP A 304 -16.45 -27.01 15.64
N ALA A 305 -15.66 -26.71 16.69
CA ALA A 305 -15.94 -27.14 18.06
C ALA A 305 -17.22 -26.47 18.62
N ALA A 306 -17.40 -25.17 18.39
CA ALA A 306 -18.59 -24.45 18.84
C ALA A 306 -19.88 -24.95 18.16
N LYS A 307 -19.81 -25.32 16.88
CA LYS A 307 -20.93 -25.92 16.16
C LYS A 307 -21.33 -27.28 16.76
N SER A 308 -20.35 -28.13 17.01
CA SER A 308 -20.59 -29.48 17.57
C SER A 308 -21.26 -29.41 18.95
N ALA A 309 -20.86 -28.44 19.79
CA ALA A 309 -21.45 -28.25 21.12
C ALA A 309 -22.92 -27.77 21.07
N ASN A 310 -23.29 -26.97 20.07
CA ASN A 310 -24.68 -26.51 19.89
C ASN A 310 -25.58 -27.65 19.36
N ASP A 311 -25.07 -28.46 18.43
CA ASP A 311 -25.82 -29.59 17.86
C ASP A 311 -26.13 -30.66 18.93
N GLU A 312 -25.24 -30.88 19.91
CA GLU A 312 -25.48 -31.81 21.04
C GLU A 312 -26.49 -31.27 22.08
N GLY A 313 -26.52 -29.95 22.29
CA GLY A 313 -27.45 -29.30 23.23
C GLY A 313 -28.91 -29.29 22.75
N GLU A 314 -29.13 -29.21 21.44
CA GLU A 314 -30.48 -29.17 20.84
C GLU A 314 -31.13 -30.56 20.78
N VAL A 315 -30.33 -31.64 20.68
CA VAL A 315 -30.83 -33.02 20.77
C VAL A 315 -31.28 -33.37 22.18
N ALA A 316 -30.60 -32.84 23.22
CA ALA A 316 -30.94 -33.10 24.62
C ALA A 316 -32.25 -32.43 25.07
N THR A 317 -32.65 -31.30 24.48
CA THR A 317 -33.91 -30.61 24.80
C THR A 317 -35.12 -31.14 24.03
N SER A 318 -34.92 -31.81 22.88
CA SER A 318 -36.02 -32.39 22.08
C SER A 318 -36.61 -33.70 22.64
N ASN A 319 -35.94 -34.36 23.59
CA ASN A 319 -36.40 -35.62 24.21
C ASN A 319 -37.14 -35.42 25.55
N GLY A 320 -37.47 -34.18 25.92
CA GLY A 320 -38.07 -33.85 27.23
C GLY A 320 -39.59 -33.72 27.27
N ASP A 321 -40.28 -33.59 26.13
CA ASP A 321 -41.70 -33.19 26.10
C ASP A 321 -42.68 -34.30 25.63
N GLU A 322 -42.23 -35.54 25.46
CA GLU A 322 -43.10 -36.70 25.16
C GLU A 322 -43.15 -37.70 26.33
N ALA A 323 -43.55 -37.22 27.51
CA ALA A 323 -43.87 -38.09 28.64
C ALA A 323 -44.94 -37.47 29.55
N ASP A 324 -46.11 -37.15 28.99
CA ASP A 324 -47.38 -37.12 29.73
C ASP A 324 -48.55 -37.05 28.74
N ASN A 325 -49.08 -38.23 28.39
CA ASN A 325 -50.46 -38.46 27.95
C ASN A 325 -50.83 -39.94 28.15
#